data_AF-A0A4Z1BT63-F1
#
_entry.id   AF-A0A4Z1BT63-F1
#
_cell.length_a   1.000
_cell.length_b   1.000
_cell.length_c   1.000
_cell.angle_alpha   90.00
_cell.angle_beta   90.00
_cell.angle_gamma   90.00
#
_symmetry.space_group_name_H-M   'P 1'
#
loop_
_entity.id
_entity.type
_entity.pdbx_description
1 polymer ?
#
loop_
_entity_poly.entity_id
_entity_poly.type
_entity_poly.pdbx_seq_one_letter_code
_entity_poly.pdbx_strand_id
1 'polypeptide(L)'
;MNTVPATYPIGAPGKPWCAEERAEWLLQQTRQRSYESDVLSALERLRSRFDVQEYGRLEYGPDVYPLMAVRSRDWRADRPVVLVTGGVHGYET
;
A
#
# COMPACT_ATOMS: atom_id res chain seq x y z
N MET A 1 25.85 -22.51 -22.86
CA MET A 1 26.02 -22.26 -21.41
C MET A 1 24.62 -22.19 -20.83
N ASN A 2 24.22 -23.17 -20.02
CA ASN A 2 22.93 -23.17 -19.33
C ASN A 2 23.02 -22.21 -18.14
N THR A 3 22.24 -21.13 -18.16
CA THR A 3 22.02 -20.27 -17.01
C THR A 3 21.21 -21.06 -15.97
N VAL A 4 21.83 -21.37 -14.83
CA VAL A 4 21.08 -21.85 -13.66
C VAL A 4 20.12 -20.73 -13.27
N PRO A 5 18.80 -20.98 -13.19
CA PRO A 5 17.86 -19.95 -12.77
C PRO A 5 18.26 -19.46 -11.37
N ALA A 6 18.42 -18.15 -11.23
CA ALA A 6 18.80 -17.55 -9.96
C ALA A 6 17.74 -17.91 -8.90
N THR A 7 18.15 -18.65 -7.88
CA THR A 7 17.31 -18.93 -6.72
C THR A 7 17.14 -17.64 -5.93
N TYR A 8 15.95 -17.43 -5.35
CA TYR A 8 15.75 -16.31 -4.44
C TYR A 8 16.74 -16.41 -3.27
N PRO A 9 17.35 -15.29 -2.82
CA PRO A 9 18.49 -15.33 -1.89
C PRO A 9 18.14 -15.76 -0.46
N ILE A 10 16.85 -15.83 -0.11
CA ILE A 10 16.37 -16.15 1.24
C ILE A 10 15.57 -17.45 1.23
N GLY A 11 15.85 -18.33 2.21
CA GLY A 11 15.18 -19.61 2.43
C GLY A 11 15.67 -20.73 1.52
N ALA A 12 14.96 -21.87 1.55
CA ALA A 12 15.30 -23.05 0.77
C ALA A 12 14.12 -23.56 -0.08
N PRO A 13 14.36 -24.05 -1.32
CA PRO A 13 13.31 -24.60 -2.16
C PRO A 13 12.51 -25.70 -1.45
N GLY A 14 11.18 -25.66 -1.57
CA GLY A 14 10.28 -26.63 -0.94
C GLY A 14 10.09 -26.48 0.57
N LYS A 15 10.72 -25.47 1.20
CA LYS A 15 10.52 -25.14 2.62
C LYS A 15 9.83 -23.77 2.75
N PRO A 16 8.67 -23.67 3.41
CA PRO A 16 8.08 -22.39 3.76
C PRO A 16 8.99 -21.60 4.68
N TRP A 17 9.04 -20.28 4.51
CA TRP A 17 9.79 -19.39 5.41
C TRP A 17 9.23 -19.44 6.84
N CYS A 18 10.11 -19.50 7.83
CA CYS A 18 9.76 -19.23 9.22
C CYS A 18 9.94 -17.74 9.56
N ALA A 19 9.96 -17.40 10.84
CA ALA A 19 9.94 -16.00 11.27
C ALA A 19 11.27 -15.31 10.93
N GLU A 20 12.35 -16.07 10.97
CA GLU A 20 13.72 -15.65 10.70
C GLU A 20 13.88 -15.20 9.24
N GLU A 21 13.45 -16.01 8.26
CA GLU A 21 13.54 -15.59 6.84
C GLU A 21 12.61 -14.42 6.51
N ARG A 22 11.41 -14.35 7.12
CA ARG A 22 10.52 -13.19 6.95
C ARG A 22 11.14 -11.92 7.53
N ALA A 23 11.83 -12.02 8.66
CA ALA A 23 12.53 -10.89 9.27
C ALA A 23 13.74 -10.48 8.42
N GLU A 24 14.52 -11.43 7.90
CA GLU A 24 15.63 -11.16 6.97
C GLU A 24 15.14 -10.43 5.73
N TRP A 25 14.06 -10.91 5.11
CA TRP A 25 13.43 -10.26 3.96
C TRP A 25 13.00 -8.83 4.31
N LEU A 26 12.36 -8.66 5.48
CA LEU A 26 11.89 -7.35 5.90
C LEU A 26 13.04 -6.36 6.10
N LEU A 27 14.17 -6.81 6.66
CA LEU A 27 15.36 -5.96 6.86
C LEU A 27 15.99 -5.47 5.55
N GLN A 28 15.73 -6.15 4.43
CA GLN A 28 16.19 -5.71 3.11
C GLN A 28 15.28 -4.63 2.51
N GLN A 29 14.10 -4.38 3.09
CA GLN A 29 13.17 -3.39 2.57
C GLN A 29 13.60 -1.98 2.99
N THR A 30 13.58 -1.05 2.05
CA THR A 30 13.94 0.35 2.29
C THR A 30 12.90 1.28 1.67
N ARG A 31 12.63 2.41 2.31
CA ARG A 31 11.70 3.40 1.80
C ARG A 31 12.28 4.08 0.56
N GLN A 32 11.65 3.86 -0.59
CA GLN A 32 12.09 4.43 -1.89
C GLN A 32 11.38 5.74 -2.25
N ARG A 33 10.20 6.00 -1.66
CA ARG A 33 9.35 7.16 -1.96
C ARG A 33 8.49 7.55 -0.75
N SER A 34 7.77 8.66 -0.86
CA SER A 34 6.97 9.20 0.25
C SER A 34 5.47 9.11 -0.04
N TYR A 35 4.76 8.31 0.76
CA TYR A 35 3.30 8.24 0.74
C TYR A 35 2.64 9.60 1.00
N GLU A 36 3.23 10.40 1.89
CA GLU A 36 2.74 11.75 2.21
C GLU A 36 2.82 12.69 0.99
N SER A 37 3.95 12.68 0.29
CA SER A 37 4.16 13.48 -0.92
C SER A 37 3.27 13.00 -2.06
N ASP A 38 3.29 11.70 -2.33
CA ASP A 38 2.74 11.15 -3.56
C ASP A 38 1.22 10.93 -3.48
N VAL A 39 0.68 10.67 -2.28
CA VAL A 39 -0.73 10.34 -2.08
C VAL A 39 -1.45 11.38 -1.23
N LEU A 40 -1.01 11.65 0.00
CA LEU A 40 -1.76 12.53 0.92
C LEU A 40 -1.86 13.96 0.37
N SER A 41 -0.77 14.48 -0.17
CA SER A 41 -0.76 15.82 -0.79
C SER A 41 -1.70 15.91 -2.00
N ALA A 42 -1.88 14.81 -2.74
CA ALA A 42 -2.84 14.76 -3.84
C ALA A 42 -4.29 14.74 -3.33
N LEU A 43 -4.56 13.96 -2.28
CA LEU A 43 -5.88 13.88 -1.64
C LEU A 43 -6.30 15.20 -1.00
N GLU A 44 -5.37 15.95 -0.42
CA GLU A 44 -5.66 17.25 0.20
C GLU A 44 -6.28 18.23 -0.81
N ARG A 45 -5.76 18.25 -2.05
CA ARG A 45 -6.32 19.08 -3.13
C ARG A 45 -7.75 18.71 -3.51
N LEU A 46 -8.17 17.46 -3.26
CA LEU A 46 -9.52 16.98 -3.55
C LEU A 46 -10.55 17.40 -2.49
N ARG A 47 -10.12 17.84 -1.30
CA ARG A 47 -11.01 18.23 -0.20
C ARG A 47 -11.94 19.38 -0.53
N SER A 48 -11.64 20.20 -1.53
CA SER A 48 -12.56 21.27 -1.96
C SER A 48 -13.85 20.71 -2.58
N ARG A 49 -13.78 19.52 -3.21
CA ARG A 49 -14.85 18.95 -4.04
C ARG A 49 -15.45 17.66 -3.49
N PHE A 50 -14.65 16.88 -2.77
CA PHE A 50 -15.05 15.59 -2.23
C PHE A 50 -15.04 15.64 -0.71
N ASP A 51 -15.62 14.62 -0.10
CA ASP A 51 -15.35 14.34 1.29
C ASP A 51 -14.23 13.29 1.37
N VAL A 52 -13.18 13.65 2.10
CA VAL A 52 -11.93 12.89 2.22
C VAL A 52 -11.77 12.53 3.69
N GLN A 53 -11.85 11.24 4.01
CA GLN A 53 -11.86 10.75 5.38
C GLN A 53 -10.76 9.72 5.60
N GLU A 54 -10.13 9.76 6.77
CA GLU A 54 -9.33 8.64 7.28
C GLU A 54 -10.31 7.55 7.73
N TYR A 55 -10.18 6.33 7.21
CA TYR A 55 -11.00 5.18 7.61
C TYR A 55 -10.23 4.17 8.47
N GLY A 56 -8.92 4.33 8.58
CA GLY A 56 -8.04 3.46 9.34
C GLY A 56 -6.63 4.00 9.36
N ARG A 57 -5.75 3.31 10.08
CA ARG A 57 -4.36 3.73 10.27
C ARG A 57 -3.48 2.49 10.39
N LEU A 58 -2.34 2.50 9.72
CA LEU A 58 -1.29 1.50 9.88
C LEU A 58 -0.13 2.14 10.64
N GLU A 59 0.24 1.54 11.75
CA GLU A 59 1.46 1.86 12.48
C GLU A 59 2.49 0.80 12.13
N TYR A 60 3.61 1.20 11.54
CA TYR A 60 4.64 0.29 11.10
C TYR A 60 6.03 0.81 11.49
N GLY A 61 6.61 0.18 12.51
CA GLY A 61 7.81 0.71 13.15
C GLY A 61 7.55 2.12 13.69
N PRO A 62 8.39 3.11 13.38
CA PRO A 62 8.17 4.51 13.78
C PRO A 62 7.18 5.27 12.89
N ASP A 63 6.79 4.68 11.75
CA ASP A 63 6.00 5.38 10.73
C ASP A 63 4.50 5.12 10.91
N VAL A 64 3.69 6.12 10.53
CA VAL A 64 2.23 6.07 10.58
C VAL A 64 1.67 6.39 9.19
N TYR A 65 0.80 5.50 8.70
CA TYR A 65 0.18 5.61 7.38
C TYR A 65 -1.35 5.66 7.55
N PRO A 66 -1.98 6.84 7.46
CA PRO A 66 -3.44 6.93 7.47
C PRO A 66 -4.01 6.34 6.18
N LEU A 67 -5.08 5.55 6.31
CA LEU A 67 -5.79 4.95 5.19
C LEU A 67 -6.97 5.85 4.83
N MET A 68 -6.98 6.31 3.58
CA MET A 68 -7.88 7.37 3.15
C MET A 68 -8.97 6.86 2.21
N ALA A 69 -10.18 7.37 2.37
CA ALA A 69 -11.30 7.16 1.46
C ALA A 69 -11.79 8.51 0.93
N VAL A 70 -12.19 8.54 -0.33
CA VAL A 70 -12.77 9.71 -1.01
C VAL A 70 -14.19 9.36 -1.43
N ARG A 71 -15.16 10.18 -1.02
CA ARG A 71 -16.56 10.01 -1.39
C ARG A 71 -17.12 11.27 -2.06
N SER A 72 -18.05 11.07 -2.99
CA SER A 72 -18.87 12.16 -3.53
C SER A 72 -19.68 12.80 -2.42
N ARG A 73 -19.84 14.14 -2.48
CA ARG A 73 -20.79 14.86 -1.63
C ARG A 73 -22.23 14.62 -2.11
N ASP A 74 -23.18 15.01 -1.27
CA ASP A 74 -24.62 14.97 -1.55
C ASP A 74 -25.07 13.59 -2.04
N TRP A 75 -24.75 12.57 -1.25
CA TRP A 75 -25.01 11.18 -1.59
C TRP A 75 -26.48 10.95 -1.94
N ARG A 76 -26.71 10.27 -3.05
CA ARG A 76 -28.03 10.00 -3.60
C ARG A 76 -28.30 8.51 -3.59
N ALA A 77 -29.13 8.07 -2.64
CA ALA A 77 -29.49 6.66 -2.46
C ALA A 77 -30.23 6.04 -3.66
N ASP A 78 -30.78 6.88 -4.54
CA ASP A 78 -31.47 6.46 -5.77
C ASP A 78 -30.52 6.24 -6.97
N ARG A 79 -29.20 6.44 -6.79
CA ARG A 79 -28.20 6.24 -7.84
C ARG A 79 -27.37 4.96 -7.62
N PRO A 80 -26.92 4.31 -8.70
CA PRO A 80 -25.98 3.19 -8.59
C PRO A 80 -24.68 3.60 -7.88
N VAL A 81 -24.09 2.64 -7.18
CA VAL A 81 -22.86 2.83 -6.40
C VAL A 81 -21.67 2.22 -7.14
N VAL A 82 -20.55 2.93 -7.15
CA VAL A 82 -19.26 2.45 -7.67
C VAL A 82 -18.21 2.56 -6.58
N LEU A 83 -17.40 1.51 -6.44
CA LEU A 83 -16.21 1.50 -5.60
C LEU A 83 -14.97 1.35 -6.48
N VAL A 84 -13.99 2.21 -6.27
CA VAL A 84 -12.68 2.13 -6.92
C VAL A 84 -11.63 1.99 -5.83
N THR A 85 -10.76 0.99 -5.96
CA THR A 85 -9.65 0.73 -5.03
C THR A 85 -8.33 0.81 -5.79
N GLY A 86 -7.33 1.45 -5.19
CA GLY A 86 -5.98 1.56 -5.73
C GLY A 86 -4.94 1.37 -4.63
N GLY A 87 -3.71 1.06 -5.02
CA GLY A 87 -2.62 0.83 -4.06
C GLY A 87 -2.77 -0.45 -3.22
N VAL A 88 -3.55 -1.43 -3.70
CA VAL A 88 -3.63 -2.76 -3.08
C VAL A 88 -2.24 -3.39 -3.02
N HIS A 89 -1.47 -3.27 -4.11
CA HIS A 89 -0.04 -3.48 -4.12
C HIS A 89 0.69 -2.16 -4.33
N GLY A 90 1.40 -1.69 -3.31
CA GLY A 90 2.04 -0.38 -3.30
C GLY A 90 3.19 -0.20 -4.29
N TYR A 91 3.61 -1.22 -5.05
CA TYR A 91 4.62 -1.08 -6.10
C TYR A 91 4.02 -0.84 -7.49
N GLU A 92 2.69 -1.03 -7.67
CA GLU A 92 1.98 -0.83 -8.93
C GLU A 92 1.63 0.67 -9.08
N THR A 93 2.49 1.42 -9.77
CA THR A 93 2.33 2.86 -10.01
C THR A 93 2.07 3.14 -11.47
#